data_AF-A0A933J6B2-F1
#
_entry.id   AF-A0A933J6B2-F1
#
_cell.length_a   1.000
_cell.length_b   1.000
_cell.length_c   1.000
_cell.angle_alpha   90.00
_cell.angle_beta   90.00
_cell.angle_gamma   90.00
#
_symmetry.space_group_name_H-M   'P 1'
#
loop_
_entity.id
_entity.type
_entity.pdbx_description
1 polymer ?
#
loop_
_entity_poly.entity_id
_entity_poly.type
_entity_poly.pdbx_seq_one_letter_code
_entity_poly.pdbx_strand_id
1 'polypeptide(L)'
;MEKLVVLGMCAWNATLLPEDERKKLMNGVVQTVLGQAGEEWRGDLEYILTSLLNRKDLLYADDRRYIVSYQLEDRPADYHLSMVSMVLDLPAK
;
A
#
# COMPACT_ATOMS: atom_id res chain seq x y z
N MET A 1 -5.19 -13.68 -1.82
CA MET A 1 -5.23 -12.44 -2.63
C MET A 1 -5.35 -11.18 -1.77
N GLU A 2 -6.27 -11.15 -0.79
CA GLU A 2 -6.53 -10.00 0.10
C GLU A 2 -5.27 -9.31 0.69
N LYS A 3 -4.34 -10.08 1.26
CA LYS A 3 -3.08 -9.54 1.83
C LYS A 3 -2.25 -8.71 0.83
N LEU A 4 -2.24 -9.10 -0.45
CA LEU A 4 -1.51 -8.38 -1.49
C LEU A 4 -2.19 -7.05 -1.84
N VAL A 5 -3.53 -7.03 -1.80
CA VAL A 5 -4.31 -5.79 -1.97
C VAL A 5 -4.02 -4.82 -0.84
N VAL A 6 -4.01 -5.31 0.42
CA VAL A 6 -3.65 -4.49 1.59
C VAL A 6 -2.24 -3.93 1.44
N LEU A 7 -1.26 -4.74 1.04
CA LEU A 7 0.12 -4.27 0.81
C LEU A 7 0.20 -3.15 -0.24
N GLY A 8 -0.47 -3.35 -1.38
CA GLY A 8 -0.54 -2.34 -2.44
C GLY A 8 -1.20 -1.04 -1.97
N MET A 9 -2.31 -1.14 -1.24
CA MET A 9 -3.01 0.02 -0.67
C MET A 9 -2.16 0.77 0.35
N CYS A 10 -1.48 0.06 1.26
CA CYS A 10 -0.61 0.67 2.24
C CYS A 10 0.54 1.41 1.57
N ALA A 11 1.23 0.79 0.60
CA ALA A 11 2.28 1.46 -0.16
C ALA A 11 1.74 2.69 -0.91
N TRP A 12 0.56 2.59 -1.53
CA TRP A 12 -0.07 3.69 -2.25
C TRP A 12 -0.40 4.89 -1.36
N ASN A 13 -0.98 4.66 -0.19
CA ASN A 13 -1.36 5.71 0.75
C ASN A 13 -0.13 6.32 1.42
N ALA A 14 0.89 5.51 1.69
CA ALA A 14 2.13 5.93 2.35
C ALA A 14 2.89 7.01 1.57
N THR A 15 2.80 7.06 0.23
CA THR A 15 3.41 8.14 -0.56
C THR A 15 2.82 9.52 -0.29
N LEU A 16 1.61 9.59 0.27
CA LEU A 16 0.90 10.84 0.58
C LEU A 16 1.17 11.33 2.00
N LEU A 17 1.82 10.51 2.82
CA LEU A 17 2.14 10.84 4.20
C LEU A 17 3.51 11.54 4.31
N PRO A 18 3.68 12.39 5.35
CA PRO A 18 4.98 12.83 5.83
C PRO A 18 5.93 11.64 6.08
N GLU A 19 7.25 11.88 6.02
CA GLU A 19 8.24 10.79 6.04
C GLU A 19 8.20 9.96 7.34
N ASP A 20 7.98 10.59 8.48
CA ASP A 20 7.86 9.94 9.79
C ASP A 20 6.61 9.07 9.89
N GLU A 21 5.46 9.59 9.46
CA GLU A 21 4.20 8.84 9.40
C GLU A 21 4.26 7.69 8.38
N ARG A 22 4.90 7.93 7.24
CA ARG A 22 5.17 6.92 6.21
C ARG A 22 5.99 5.76 6.78
N LYS A 23 7.10 6.06 7.46
CA LYS A 23 7.95 5.03 8.10
C LYS A 23 7.17 4.24 9.14
N LYS A 24 6.37 4.92 9.96
CA LYS A 24 5.52 4.28 10.98
C LYS A 24 4.51 3.31 10.36
N LEU A 25 3.83 3.73 9.28
CA LEU A 25 2.87 2.88 8.57
C LEU A 25 3.57 1.67 7.94
N MET A 26 4.68 1.88 7.23
CA MET A 26 5.43 0.79 6.59
C MET A 26 5.94 -0.23 7.61
N ASN A 27 6.50 0.22 8.72
CA ASN A 27 6.94 -0.67 9.79
C ASN A 27 5.77 -1.48 10.36
N GLY A 28 4.60 -0.86 10.60
CA GLY A 28 3.42 -1.57 11.08
C GLY A 28 2.93 -2.65 10.11
N VAL A 29 2.98 -2.38 8.81
CA VAL A 29 2.61 -3.34 7.76
C VAL A 29 3.60 -4.50 7.71
N VAL A 30 4.91 -4.20 7.73
CA VAL A 30 5.96 -5.22 7.74
C VAL A 30 5.80 -6.14 8.94
N GLN A 31 5.66 -5.59 10.15
CA GLN A 31 5.49 -6.40 11.35
C GLN A 31 4.22 -7.27 11.31
N THR A 32 3.12 -6.73 10.79
CA THR A 32 1.86 -7.48 10.66
C THR A 32 1.99 -8.67 9.72
N VAL A 33 2.65 -8.48 8.57
CA VAL A 33 2.83 -9.56 7.58
C VAL A 33 3.85 -10.59 8.05
N LEU A 34 4.97 -10.17 8.64
CA LEU A 34 5.98 -11.08 9.16
C LEU A 34 5.46 -11.92 10.33
N GLY A 35 4.61 -11.35 11.19
CA GLY A 35 3.92 -12.10 12.24
C GLY A 35 3.07 -13.27 11.72
N GLN A 36 2.76 -13.31 10.42
CA GLN A 36 2.03 -14.40 9.77
C GLN A 36 2.88 -15.23 8.80
N ALA A 37 3.89 -14.64 8.17
CA ALA A 37 4.66 -15.27 7.10
C ALA A 37 6.02 -15.83 7.57
N GLY A 38 6.57 -15.35 8.69
CA GLY A 38 7.92 -15.67 9.14
C GLY A 38 8.91 -14.55 8.85
N GLU A 39 9.92 -14.43 9.71
CA GLU A 39 10.92 -13.36 9.70
C GLU A 39 11.86 -13.43 8.48
N GLU A 40 12.01 -14.62 7.90
CA GLU A 40 12.81 -14.88 6.71
C GLU A 40 12.36 -14.06 5.48
N TRP A 41 11.10 -13.61 5.46
CA TRP A 41 10.53 -12.81 4.37
C TRP A 41 10.76 -11.31 4.50
N ARG A 42 11.42 -10.84 5.58
CA ARG A 42 11.59 -9.40 5.84
C ARG A 42 12.22 -8.66 4.66
N GLY A 43 13.35 -9.15 4.16
CA GLY A 43 14.08 -8.50 3.08
C GLY A 43 13.24 -8.36 1.80
N ASP A 44 12.56 -9.44 1.42
CA ASP A 44 11.69 -9.45 0.23
C ASP A 44 10.50 -8.51 0.39
N LEU A 45 9.88 -8.48 1.58
CA LEU A 45 8.75 -7.60 1.85
C LEU A 45 9.15 -6.11 1.84
N GLU A 46 10.26 -5.77 2.47
CA GLU A 46 10.80 -4.40 2.46
C GLU A 46 11.17 -3.96 1.04
N TYR A 47 11.76 -4.87 0.24
CA TYR A 47 12.07 -4.64 -1.16
C TYR A 47 10.80 -4.37 -1.99
N ILE A 48 9.76 -5.18 -1.83
CA ILE A 48 8.49 -5.03 -2.56
C ILE A 48 7.81 -3.70 -2.18
N LEU A 49 7.69 -3.39 -0.89
CA LEU A 49 7.06 -2.14 -0.44
C LEU A 49 7.81 -0.90 -0.94
N THR A 50 9.14 -0.91 -0.85
CA THR A 50 9.98 0.19 -1.35
C THR A 50 9.82 0.34 -2.87
N SER A 51 9.77 -0.78 -3.60
CA SER A 51 9.56 -0.77 -5.05
C SER A 51 8.21 -0.18 -5.43
N LEU A 52 7.14 -0.51 -4.70
CA LEU A 52 5.79 0.03 -4.92
C LEU A 52 5.73 1.54 -4.64
N LEU A 53 6.33 1.99 -3.54
CA LEU A 53 6.43 3.40 -3.18
C LEU A 53 7.13 4.20 -4.29
N ASN A 54 8.33 3.76 -4.68
CA ASN A 54 9.13 4.42 -5.71
C ASN A 54 8.40 4.43 -7.05
N ARG A 55 7.73 3.33 -7.41
CA ARG A 55 6.95 3.25 -8.65
C ARG A 55 5.78 4.22 -8.67
N LYS A 56 5.08 4.40 -7.55
CA LYS A 56 4.00 5.40 -7.46
C LYS A 56 4.58 6.81 -7.58
N ASP A 57 5.60 7.14 -6.80
CA ASP A 57 6.19 8.48 -6.82
C ASP A 57 6.77 8.83 -8.21
N LEU A 58 7.28 7.84 -8.96
CA LEU A 58 7.80 8.04 -10.32
C LEU A 58 6.70 8.22 -11.38
N LEU A 59 5.66 7.37 -11.35
CA LEU A 59 4.67 7.28 -12.43
C LEU A 59 3.40 8.11 -12.18
N TYR A 60 3.11 8.41 -10.91
CA TYR A 60 1.86 9.01 -10.46
C TYR A 60 2.11 10.05 -9.36
N ALA A 61 3.16 10.87 -9.51
CA ALA A 61 3.57 11.87 -8.52
C ALA A 61 2.43 12.83 -8.11
N ASP A 62 1.58 13.18 -9.07
CA ASP A 62 0.45 14.12 -8.88
C ASP A 62 -0.83 13.42 -8.39
N ASP A 63 -0.85 12.09 -8.31
CA ASP A 63 -2.03 11.35 -7.86
C ASP A 63 -2.12 11.34 -6.32
N ARG A 64 -2.97 12.24 -5.83
CA ARG A 64 -3.28 12.45 -4.41
C ARG A 64 -4.47 11.63 -3.93
N ARG A 65 -4.89 10.62 -4.68
CA ARG A 65 -5.98 9.75 -4.27
C ARG A 65 -5.55 8.90 -3.07
N TYR A 66 -6.23 9.09 -1.96
CA TYR A 66 -6.13 8.26 -0.77
C TYR A 66 -7.21 7.18 -0.82
N ILE A 67 -6.80 5.92 -0.62
CA ILE A 67 -7.72 4.78 -0.61
C ILE A 67 -8.24 4.60 0.82
N VAL A 68 -9.55 4.72 1.00
CA VAL A 68 -10.21 4.67 2.32
C VAL A 68 -10.58 3.25 2.69
N SER A 69 -11.19 2.53 1.75
CA SER A 69 -11.61 1.15 1.97
C SER A 69 -11.65 0.38 0.65
N TYR A 70 -11.67 -0.93 0.76
CA TYR A 70 -11.80 -1.83 -0.36
C TYR A 70 -12.72 -2.99 -0.01
N GLN A 71 -13.28 -3.60 -1.04
CA GLN A 71 -13.98 -4.87 -0.98
C GLN A 71 -13.43 -5.76 -2.09
N LEU A 72 -12.91 -6.92 -1.69
CA LEU A 72 -12.41 -7.94 -2.62
C LEU A 72 -13.39 -9.11 -2.63
N GLU A 73 -13.96 -9.38 -3.79
CA GLU A 73 -14.82 -10.54 -4.02
C GLU A 73 -14.03 -11.60 -4.81
N ASP A 74 -14.01 -12.81 -4.28
CA ASP A 74 -13.52 -13.99 -5.00
C ASP A 74 -14.67 -14.55 -5.86
N ARG A 75 -14.47 -14.57 -7.18
CA ARG A 75 -15.46 -15.05 -8.15
C ARG A 75 -14.90 -16.30 -8.84
N PRO A 76 -15.75 -17.19 -9.38
CA PRO A 76 -15.28 -18.46 -9.95
C PRO A 76 -14.22 -18.34 -11.06
N ALA A 77 -14.12 -17.20 -11.75
CA ALA A 77 -13.19 -16.97 -12.85
C ALA A 77 -12.12 -15.89 -12.55
N ASP A 78 -12.36 -14.98 -11.59
CA ASP A 78 -11.52 -13.82 -11.35
C ASP A 78 -11.73 -13.21 -9.94
N TYR A 79 -11.03 -12.11 -9.70
CA TYR A 79 -11.22 -11.28 -8.52
C TYR A 79 -11.88 -9.97 -8.92
N HIS A 80 -12.88 -9.54 -8.16
CA HIS A 80 -13.44 -8.21 -8.30
C HIS A 80 -13.07 -7.33 -7.13
N LEU A 81 -12.39 -6.23 -7.43
CA LEU A 81 -11.95 -5.24 -6.45
C LEU A 81 -12.77 -3.97 -6.60
N SER A 82 -13.56 -3.66 -5.57
CA SER A 82 -14.21 -2.36 -5.40
C SER A 82 -13.40 -1.51 -4.42
N MET A 83 -13.22 -0.22 -4.73
CA MET A 83 -12.49 0.72 -3.86
C MET A 83 -13.29 2.00 -3.63
N VAL A 84 -13.26 2.46 -2.38
CA VAL A 84 -13.67 3.82 -2.02
C VAL A 84 -12.41 4.65 -1.80
N SER A 85 -12.38 5.83 -2.42
CA SER A 85 -11.22 6.70 -2.37
C SER A 85 -11.64 8.17 -2.39
N MET A 86 -10.74 9.03 -1.95
CA MET A 86 -10.90 10.48 -1.97
C MET A 86 -9.64 11.14 -2.52
N VAL A 87 -9.78 12.29 -3.18
CA VAL A 87 -8.63 13.09 -3.63
C VAL A 87 -8.28 14.06 -2.53
N LEU A 88 -7.06 14.01 -2.03
CA LEU A 88 -6.57 14.93 -1.00
C LEU A 88 -6.10 16.23 -1.64
N ASP A 89 -6.44 17.35 -0.99
CA ASP A 89 -5.87 18.65 -1.31
C ASP A 89 -4.58 18.87 -0.51
N LEU A 90 -3.47 18.38 -1.05
CA LEU A 90 -2.13 18.53 -0.46
C LEU A 90 -1.35 19.64 -1.18
N PRO A 91 -0.32 20.25 -0.57
CA PRO A 91 0.62 21.06 -1.34
C PRO A 91 1.34 20.21 -2.40
N ALA A 92 1.86 20.86 -3.45
CA ALA A 92 2.76 20.19 -4.40
C ALA A 92 4.02 19.68 -3.67
N LYS A 93 4.49 18.49 -4.06
CA LYS A 93 5.71 17.88 -3.51
C LYS A 93 6.96 18.57 -4.02
#